data_AF-T2IIE6-F1
#
_entry.id   AF-T2IIE6-F1
#
_cell.length_a   1.000
_cell.length_b   1.000
_cell.length_c   1.000
_cell.angle_alpha   90.00
_cell.angle_beta   90.00
_cell.angle_gamma   90.00
#
_symmetry.space_group_name_H-M   'P 1'
#
loop_
_entity.id
_entity.type
_entity.pdbx_description
1 polymer ?
#
loop_
_entity_poly.entity_id
_entity_poly.type
_entity_poly.pdbx_seq_one_letter_code
_entity_poly.pdbx_strand_id
1 'polypeptide(L)' 'MTADPNKLKKMIERVLAYGRLSRQEDEDIKAAISADNKVTEEEMKLYRELQQMVFKGELKMEN' A
#
# COMPACT_ATOMS: atom_id res chain seq x y z
N MET A 1 -2.90 -13.30 16.70
CA MET A 1 -3.05 -13.33 15.24
C MET A 1 -1.94 -12.46 14.71
N THR A 2 -0.90 -13.07 14.14
CA THR A 2 0.28 -12.38 13.59
C THR A 2 -0.13 -11.56 12.37
N ALA A 3 0.27 -10.29 12.29
CA ALA A 3 0.14 -9.55 11.05
C ALA A 3 0.87 -10.31 9.93
N ASP A 4 0.15 -10.63 8.86
CA ASP A 4 0.71 -11.30 7.70
C ASP A 4 1.38 -10.24 6.81
N PRO A 5 2.71 -10.11 6.77
CA PRO A 5 3.40 -9.20 5.84
C PRO A 5 3.08 -9.51 4.37
N ASN A 6 2.59 -10.73 4.10
CA ASN A 6 2.04 -11.13 2.81
C ASN A 6 0.77 -10.35 2.41
N LYS A 7 0.02 -9.79 3.36
CA LYS A 7 -1.23 -9.07 3.09
C LYS A 7 -0.97 -7.70 2.45
N LEU A 8 -0.04 -6.93 3.02
CA LEU A 8 0.35 -5.62 2.48
C LEU A 8 0.91 -5.75 1.06
N LYS A 9 1.83 -6.69 0.83
CA LYS A 9 2.39 -6.95 -0.50
C LYS A 9 1.31 -7.26 -1.53
N LYS A 10 0.37 -8.17 -1.20
CA LYS A 10 -0.73 -8.52 -2.10
C LYS A 10 -1.66 -7.35 -2.42
N MET A 11 -1.89 -6.45 -1.47
CA MET A 11 -2.69 -5.23 -1.70
C MET A 11 -1.98 -4.32 -2.69
N ILE A 12 -0.69 -4.07 -2.49
CA ILE A 12 0.14 -3.26 -3.38
C ILE A 12 0.22 -3.89 -4.78
N GLU A 13 0.49 -5.20 -4.88
CA GLU A 13 0.53 -5.91 -6.17
C GLU A 13 -0.77 -5.78 -6.98
N ARG A 14 -1.93 -5.81 -6.31
CA ARG A 14 -3.22 -5.58 -6.97
C ARG A 14 -3.31 -4.18 -7.52
N VAL A 15 -3.02 -3.17 -6.71
CA VAL A 15 -3.03 -1.76 -7.10
C VAL A 15 -2.11 -1.54 -8.31
N LEU A 16 -0.91 -2.11 -8.28
CA LEU A 16 0.04 -2.05 -9.39
C LEU A 16 -0.47 -2.75 -10.66
N ALA A 17 -1.12 -3.91 -10.52
CA ALA A 17 -1.71 -4.64 -11.64
C ALA A 17 -2.87 -3.88 -12.31
N TYR A 18 -3.67 -3.16 -11.52
CA TYR A 18 -4.76 -2.33 -12.04
C TYR A 18 -4.29 -0.95 -12.53
N GLY A 19 -3.07 -0.52 -12.17
CA GLY A 19 -2.51 0.79 -12.55
C GLY A 19 -3.22 1.99 -11.91
N ARG A 20 -4.06 1.74 -10.90
CA ARG A 20 -4.82 2.76 -10.18
C ARG A 20 -4.87 2.45 -8.69
N LEU A 21 -4.87 3.50 -7.88
CA LEU A 21 -5.04 3.46 -6.43
C LEU A 21 -6.29 4.24 -6.07
N SER A 22 -7.33 3.55 -5.60
CA SER A 22 -8.49 4.21 -5.01
C SER A 22 -8.20 4.71 -3.60
N ARG A 23 -8.99 5.67 -3.12
CA ARG A 23 -8.93 6.13 -1.72
C ARG A 23 -9.15 5.00 -0.72
N GLN A 24 -10.08 4.09 -1.00
CA GLN A 24 -10.35 2.95 -0.13
C GLN A 24 -9.13 2.03 -0.04
N GLU A 25 -8.47 1.76 -1.18
CA GLU A 25 -7.26 0.93 -1.18
C GLU A 25 -6.10 1.61 -0.44
N ASP A 26 -5.95 2.93 -0.54
CA ASP A 26 -4.95 3.69 0.21
C ASP A 26 -5.20 3.60 1.73
N GLU A 27 -6.46 3.74 2.15
CA GLU A 27 -6.85 3.56 3.56
C GLU A 27 -6.63 2.11 4.04
N ASP A 28 -6.99 1.12 3.22
CA ASP A 28 -6.79 -0.29 3.53
C ASP A 28 -5.29 -0.63 3.68
N ILE A 29 -4.45 -0.05 2.82
CA ILE A 29 -2.98 -0.19 2.88
C ILE A 29 -2.44 0.45 4.15
N LYS A 30 -2.87 1.67 4.49
CA LYS A 30 -2.47 2.34 5.74
C LYS A 30 -2.90 1.56 6.98
N ALA A 31 -4.13 1.03 6.97
CA ALA A 31 -4.65 0.20 8.04
C ALA A 31 -3.87 -1.11 8.16
N ALA A 32 -3.45 -1.71 7.03
CA ALA A 32 -2.62 -2.91 7.05
C ALA A 32 -1.23 -2.64 7.65
N ILE A 33 -0.62 -1.49 7.36
CA ILE A 33 0.68 -1.07 7.93
C ILE A 33 0.59 -0.86 9.45
N SER A 34 -0.51 -0.32 9.95
CA SER A 34 -0.70 -0.07 11.39
C SER A 34 -1.38 -1.23 12.15
N ALA A 35 -1.81 -2.29 11.46
CA ALA A 35 -2.61 -3.36 12.02
C ALA A 35 -1.94 -4.11 13.19
N ASP A 36 -0.62 -4.28 13.16
CA ASP A 36 0.13 -4.97 14.22
C ASP A 36 0.59 -4.04 15.36
N ASN A 37 0.12 -2.77 15.38
CA ASN A 37 0.70 -1.69 16.19
C ASN A 37 2.22 -1.53 16.06
N LYS A 38 2.79 -2.09 14.99
CA LYS A 38 4.22 -2.10 14.72
C LYS A 38 4.43 -1.82 13.25
N VAL A 39 4.88 -0.60 12.96
CA VAL A 39 5.27 -0.21 11.62
C VAL A 39 6.75 -0.54 11.44
N THR A 40 7.05 -1.46 10.53
CA THR A 40 8.42 -1.84 10.18
C THR A 40 8.97 -0.96 9.05
N GLU A 41 10.30 -0.91 8.92
CA GLU A 41 10.96 -0.19 7.83
C GLU A 41 10.58 -0.73 6.45
N GLU A 42 10.36 -2.04 6.34
CA GLU A 42 9.94 -2.67 5.07
C GLU A 42 8.53 -2.22 4.65
N GLU A 43 7.59 -2.14 5.59
CA GLU A 43 6.23 -1.69 5.31
C GLU A 43 6.21 -0.21 4.89
N MET A 44 6.96 0.63 5.59
CA MET A 44 7.12 2.04 5.23
C MET A 44 7.82 2.22 3.89
N LYS A 45 8.81 1.38 3.57
CA LYS A 45 9.49 1.41 2.28
C LYS A 45 8.51 1.08 1.14
N LEU A 46 7.74 0.01 1.28
CA LEU A 46 6.74 -0.41 0.28
C LEU A 46 5.68 0.68 0.06
N TYR A 47 5.18 1.28 1.14
CA TYR A 47 4.22 2.37 1.04
C TYR A 47 4.81 3.62 0.39
N ARG A 48 6.06 3.96 0.70
CA ARG A 48 6.75 5.11 0.09
C ARG A 48 7.01 4.89 -1.41
N GLU A 49 7.34 3.68 -1.82
CA GLU A 49 7.47 3.32 -3.24
C GLU A 49 6.13 3.51 -3.96
N LEU A 50 5.02 3.04 -3.38
CA LEU A 50 3.68 3.25 -3.91
C LEU A 50 3.35 4.76 -4.07
N GLN A 51 3.64 5.57 -3.05
CA GLN A 51 3.44 7.01 -3.10
C GLN A 51 4.31 7.69 -4.17
N GLN A 52 5.54 7.23 -4.38
CA GLN A 52 6.38 7.76 -5.45
C GLN A 52 5.81 7.46 -6.83
N MET A 53 5.24 6.28 -7.04
CA MET A 53 4.60 5.92 -8.32
C MET A 53 3.38 6.80 -8.59
N VAL A 54 2.58 7.10 -7.57
CA VAL A 54 1.50 8.10 -7.66
C VAL A 54 2.05 9.47 -8.04
N PHE A 55 3.08 9.93 -7.33
CA PHE A 55 3.69 11.24 -7.57
C PHE A 55 4.28 11.39 -8.98
N LYS A 56 4.90 10.33 -9.50
CA LYS A 56 5.43 10.28 -10.87
C LYS A 56 4.36 10.14 -11.94
N GLY A 57 3.10 9.88 -11.56
CA GLY A 57 2.00 9.62 -12.48
C GLY A 57 2.01 8.22 -13.10
N GLU A 58 2.85 7.31 -12.59
CA GLU A 58 2.87 5.89 -12.96
C GLU A 58 1.64 5.14 -12.45
N LEU A 59 1.03 5.67 -11.38
CA LEU A 59 -0.20 5.15 -10.78
C LEU A 59 -1.24 6.28 -10.70
N LYS A 60 -2.44 6.02 -11.21
CA LYS A 60 -3.53 7.02 -11.16
C LYS A 60 -4.26 6.94 -9.82
N MET A 61 -4.44 8.07 -9.14
CA MET A 61 -5.37 8.11 -8.01
C MET A 61 -6.80 8.19 -8.54
N GLU A 62 -7.63 7.27 -8.05
CA GLU A 62 -9.07 7.28 -8.27
C GLU A 62 -9.74 7.90 -7.04
N ASN A 63 -10.63 8.87 -7.28
CA ASN A 63 -11.35 9.60 -6.23
C ASN A 63 -12.47 8.77 -5.63
#